data_AF-A0A2P6MH05-F1
#
_entry.id   AF-A0A2P6MH05-F1
#
_cell.length_a   1.000
_cell.length_b   1.000
_cell.length_c   1.000
_cell.angle_alpha   90.00
_cell.angle_beta   90.00
_cell.angle_gamma   90.00
#
_symmetry.space_group_name_H-M   'P 1'
#
loop_
_entity.id
_entity.type
_entity.pdbx_description
1 polymer ?
#
loop_
_entity_poly.entity_id
_entity_poly.type
_entity_poly.pdbx_seq_one_letter_code
_entity_poly.pdbx_strand_id
1 'polypeptide(L)'
;MGEKTLDQNGRLLIPKEIREEVPFLSARLKMEEDPFRRSIVITTTEEENAFSLDEQGRMLVPKAVREAMSWTGETPLMIVPGEHRLYIVEAHESCIICGRKDGLFPVEQTWLCLTCQKRAHQSVTEAWKDELHRLYDAYAGHVDKALQAEDLEEVHQARTTGRRIRAVLKFLGMKNSHPLLKTLKEAHTELGRVREADVRTALLEEREGEAWEKAAVFSREQLYSRIPGMQEELSQLVNETFHQALSRWIEEELPEARHRVDEQEKLEEEEAVLDQYVRQFDKDGDWDALHDVRKQSKKLRYMYQFMGNVYGGSWKEQGKQYKRWQRSIGVINDLNELHQFLKSRGKKSPLSKKERKALQQEIKKERREALKQADLPDA
;
A
#
# COMPACT_ATOMS: atom_id res chain seq x y z
N MET A 1 -2.28 28.40 27.84
CA MET A 1 -3.60 28.79 27.29
C MET A 1 -4.64 28.46 28.35
N GLY A 2 -5.47 29.42 28.76
CA GLY A 2 -6.49 29.20 29.78
C GLY A 2 -7.88 29.03 29.16
N GLU A 3 -8.75 28.29 29.83
CA GLU A 3 -10.16 28.13 29.47
C GLU A 3 -10.86 29.51 29.40
N LYS A 4 -11.72 29.68 28.40
CA LYS A 4 -12.53 30.88 28.18
C LYS A 4 -13.99 30.49 28.06
N THR A 5 -14.87 31.42 28.34
CA THR A 5 -16.31 31.24 28.13
C THR A 5 -16.84 32.42 27.32
N LEU A 6 -18.01 32.24 26.73
CA LEU A 6 -18.74 33.33 26.09
C LEU A 6 -19.36 34.22 27.17
N ASP A 7 -19.29 35.54 27.00
CA ASP A 7 -20.01 36.46 27.87
C ASP A 7 -21.54 36.41 27.61
N GLN A 8 -22.30 37.16 28.40
CA GLN A 8 -23.77 37.21 28.29
C GLN A 8 -24.26 37.68 26.90
N ASN A 9 -23.41 38.34 26.12
CA ASN A 9 -23.70 38.80 24.76
C ASN A 9 -23.16 37.85 23.68
N GLY A 10 -22.61 36.69 24.05
CA GLY A 10 -22.00 35.74 23.11
C GLY A 10 -20.63 36.19 22.59
N ARG A 11 -19.90 37.03 23.35
CA ARG A 11 -18.56 37.49 22.97
C ARG A 11 -17.47 36.64 23.61
N LEU A 12 -16.40 36.40 22.87
CA LEU A 12 -15.20 35.69 23.32
C LEU A 12 -14.03 36.67 23.44
N LEU A 13 -13.35 36.70 24.60
CA LEU A 13 -12.16 37.51 24.81
C LEU A 13 -10.90 36.79 24.30
N ILE A 14 -10.19 37.41 23.34
CA ILE A 14 -8.90 36.91 22.87
C ILE A 14 -7.78 37.45 23.79
N PRO A 15 -7.03 36.57 24.50
CA PRO A 15 -5.93 36.98 25.38
C PRO A 15 -4.94 37.90 24.69
N LYS A 16 -4.35 38.84 25.44
CA LYS A 16 -3.40 39.81 24.91
C LYS A 16 -2.18 39.11 24.30
N GLU A 17 -1.71 38.05 24.94
CA GLU A 17 -0.56 37.25 24.51
C GLU A 17 -0.80 36.64 23.12
N ILE A 18 -2.00 36.09 22.88
CA ILE A 18 -2.38 35.55 21.57
C ILE A 18 -2.50 36.67 20.52
N ARG A 19 -3.01 37.84 20.90
CA ARG A 19 -3.09 39.00 19.98
C ARG A 19 -1.72 39.52 19.57
N GLU A 20 -0.72 39.41 20.44
CA GLU A 20 0.67 39.79 20.13
C GLU A 20 1.38 38.73 19.28
N GLU A 21 1.08 37.44 19.48
CA GLU A 21 1.65 36.33 18.71
C GLU A 21 1.03 36.15 17.32
N VAL A 22 -0.18 36.66 17.09
CA VAL A 22 -0.96 36.45 15.86
C VAL A 22 -1.24 37.81 15.18
N PRO A 23 -0.31 38.33 14.35
CA PRO A 23 -0.37 39.69 13.81
C PRO A 23 -1.60 39.98 12.96
N PHE A 24 -2.20 38.95 12.36
CA PHE A 24 -3.35 39.13 11.47
C PHE A 24 -4.64 39.49 12.20
N LEU A 25 -4.69 39.40 13.54
CA LEU A 25 -5.87 39.75 14.33
C LEU A 25 -6.20 41.25 14.34
N SER A 26 -5.31 42.11 13.80
CA SER A 26 -5.60 43.52 13.55
C SER A 26 -6.27 43.79 12.20
N ALA A 27 -6.38 42.79 11.32
CA ALA A 27 -7.03 42.91 10.02
C ALA A 27 -8.54 42.59 10.10
N ARG A 28 -9.21 42.68 8.95
CA ARG A 28 -10.59 42.21 8.77
C ARG A 28 -10.63 40.69 8.79
N LEU A 29 -11.54 40.12 9.59
CA LEU A 29 -11.59 38.69 9.86
C LEU A 29 -12.89 38.07 9.30
N LYS A 30 -12.78 36.82 8.84
CA LYS A 30 -13.93 35.95 8.55
C LYS A 30 -13.93 34.74 9.46
N MET A 31 -15.14 34.22 9.69
CA MET A 31 -15.42 33.09 10.56
C MET A 31 -16.02 31.99 9.72
N GLU A 32 -15.39 30.82 9.70
CA GLU A 32 -15.88 29.65 8.99
C GLU A 32 -16.08 28.50 9.99
N GLU A 33 -17.19 27.79 9.86
CA GLU A 33 -17.40 26.55 10.59
C GLU A 33 -16.55 25.43 9.98
N ASP A 34 -15.83 24.72 10.83
CA ASP A 34 -15.19 23.45 10.47
C ASP A 34 -16.00 22.33 11.14
N PRO A 35 -16.98 21.74 10.44
CA PRO A 35 -17.85 20.71 11.01
C PRO A 35 -17.07 19.44 11.37
N PHE A 36 -15.95 19.17 10.70
CA PHE A 36 -15.10 18.01 11.01
C PHE A 36 -14.38 18.17 12.33
N ARG A 37 -13.97 19.40 12.67
CA ARG A 37 -13.24 19.71 13.90
C ARG A 37 -14.12 20.21 15.04
N ARG A 38 -15.44 20.36 14.81
CA ARG A 38 -16.38 21.07 15.69
C ARG A 38 -15.77 22.39 16.19
N SER A 39 -15.09 23.09 15.28
CA SER A 39 -14.31 24.29 15.59
C SER A 39 -14.73 25.46 14.73
N ILE A 40 -14.50 26.66 15.24
CA ILE A 40 -14.55 27.88 14.44
C ILE A 40 -13.15 28.20 13.96
N VAL A 41 -12.99 28.44 12.65
CA VAL A 41 -11.75 28.90 12.05
C VAL A 41 -11.87 30.39 11.75
N ILE A 42 -10.94 31.17 12.29
CA ILE A 42 -10.81 32.60 11.99
C ILE A 42 -9.64 32.79 11.06
N THR A 43 -9.89 33.49 9.95
CA THR A 43 -8.88 33.88 8.96
C THR A 43 -9.08 35.33 8.55
N THR A 44 -8.11 35.92 7.86
CA THR A 44 -8.26 37.26 7.26
C THR A 44 -9.14 37.22 6.01
N THR A 45 -9.90 38.28 5.76
CA THR A 45 -10.68 38.45 4.53
C THR A 45 -10.71 39.91 4.08
N GLU A 46 -11.02 40.14 2.80
CA GLU A 46 -11.31 41.47 2.25
C GLU A 46 -12.82 41.74 2.13
N GLU A 47 -13.67 40.76 2.47
CA GLU A 47 -15.12 40.86 2.30
C GLU A 47 -15.77 42.00 3.12
N GLU A 48 -16.86 42.57 2.59
CA GLU A 48 -17.57 43.67 3.23
C GLU A 48 -18.22 43.30 4.57
N ASN A 49 -18.59 42.04 4.74
CA ASN A 49 -19.20 41.46 5.95
C ASN A 49 -18.20 40.98 7.01
N ALA A 50 -16.90 41.30 6.86
CA ALA A 50 -15.87 40.93 7.81
C ALA A 50 -16.09 41.58 9.19
N PHE A 51 -15.67 40.89 10.25
CA PHE A 51 -15.69 41.41 11.62
C PHE A 51 -14.29 41.86 12.08
N SER A 52 -14.24 42.60 13.17
CA SER A 52 -13.02 43.00 13.87
C SER A 52 -13.14 42.73 15.37
N LEU A 53 -12.00 42.67 16.07
CA LEU A 53 -11.97 42.67 17.52
C LEU A 53 -12.31 44.07 18.05
N ASP A 54 -13.02 44.16 19.18
CA ASP A 54 -13.25 45.44 19.85
C ASP A 54 -11.98 45.94 20.57
N GLU A 55 -12.05 47.13 21.17
CA GLU A 55 -10.92 47.76 21.91
C GLU A 55 -10.38 46.87 23.05
N GLN A 56 -11.19 45.94 23.55
CA GLN A 56 -10.81 45.00 24.62
C GLN A 56 -10.28 43.67 24.06
N GLY A 57 -10.27 43.48 22.73
CA GLY A 57 -9.88 42.23 22.09
C GLY A 57 -10.99 41.17 22.09
N ARG A 58 -12.26 41.57 22.22
CA ARG A 58 -13.40 40.65 22.18
C ARG A 58 -13.96 40.51 20.77
N MET A 59 -14.44 39.32 20.47
CA MET A 59 -15.10 38.98 19.21
C MET A 59 -16.53 38.50 19.47
N LEU A 60 -17.51 38.96 18.69
CA LEU A 60 -18.87 38.43 18.74
C LEU A 60 -18.96 37.11 17.98
N VAL A 61 -19.43 36.04 18.63
CA VAL A 61 -19.74 34.77 17.95
C VAL A 61 -21.21 34.80 17.51
N PRO A 62 -21.51 34.78 16.20
CA PRO A 62 -22.87 34.85 15.69
C PRO A 62 -23.76 33.76 16.30
N LYS A 63 -25.03 34.09 16.54
CA LYS A 63 -26.00 33.17 17.15
C LYS A 63 -26.11 31.85 16.36
N ALA A 64 -26.17 31.92 15.03
CA ALA A 64 -26.25 30.74 14.18
C ALA A 64 -25.07 29.78 14.38
N VAL A 65 -23.86 30.30 14.47
CA VAL A 65 -22.64 29.51 14.71
C VAL A 65 -22.67 28.87 16.11
N ARG A 66 -23.11 29.62 17.14
CA ARG A 66 -23.26 29.08 18.50
C ARG A 66 -24.28 27.94 18.54
N GLU A 67 -25.40 28.09 17.85
CA GLU A 67 -26.44 27.06 17.76
C GLU A 67 -25.94 25.81 17.00
N ALA A 68 -25.26 26.00 15.86
CA ALA A 68 -24.65 24.91 15.09
C ALA A 68 -23.64 24.11 15.93
N MET A 69 -22.86 24.80 16.77
CA MET A 69 -21.86 24.19 17.65
C MET A 69 -22.38 23.70 19.00
N SER A 70 -23.65 23.98 19.33
CA SER A 70 -24.20 23.75 20.69
C SER A 70 -23.42 24.48 21.80
N TRP A 71 -22.84 25.64 21.50
CA TRP A 71 -22.08 26.43 22.48
C TRP A 71 -22.99 27.32 23.33
N THR A 72 -22.84 27.21 24.64
CA THR A 72 -23.55 27.99 25.66
C THR A 72 -22.59 28.97 26.35
N GLY A 73 -23.12 29.82 27.23
CA GLY A 73 -22.28 30.71 28.07
C GLY A 73 -21.38 29.94 29.06
N GLU A 74 -21.67 28.67 29.33
CA GLU A 74 -20.92 27.81 30.24
C GLU A 74 -19.95 26.88 29.50
N THR A 75 -20.05 26.77 28.17
CA THR A 75 -19.18 25.93 27.37
C THR A 75 -17.75 26.44 27.52
N PRO A 76 -16.83 25.65 28.08
CA PRO A 76 -15.44 26.06 28.18
C PRO A 76 -14.86 25.99 26.77
N LEU A 77 -14.11 27.01 26.38
CA LEU A 77 -13.54 27.19 25.06
C LEU A 77 -12.03 27.39 25.18
N MET A 78 -11.29 26.91 24.18
CA MET A 78 -9.87 27.19 24.00
C MET A 78 -9.64 27.92 22.68
N ILE A 79 -8.66 28.83 22.71
CA ILE A 79 -8.20 29.57 21.54
C ILE A 79 -6.82 29.03 21.19
N VAL A 80 -6.68 28.46 19.98
CA VAL A 80 -5.45 27.81 19.51
C VAL A 80 -4.88 28.60 18.31
N PRO A 81 -3.72 29.26 18.46
CA PRO A 81 -3.06 29.94 17.35
C PRO A 81 -2.47 28.96 16.34
N GLY A 82 -2.63 29.27 15.05
CA GLY A 82 -1.95 28.64 13.92
C GLY A 82 -1.30 29.69 13.03
N GLU A 83 -0.48 29.25 12.06
CA GLU A 83 0.39 30.12 11.26
C GLU A 83 -0.36 31.27 10.55
N HIS A 84 -1.56 31.01 10.02
CA HIS A 84 -2.42 32.00 9.35
C HIS A 84 -3.89 31.88 9.76
N ARG A 85 -4.18 31.19 10.86
CA ARG A 85 -5.54 30.86 11.30
C ARG A 85 -5.61 30.85 12.83
N LEU A 86 -6.76 31.22 13.39
CA LEU A 86 -7.04 31.04 14.82
C LEU A 86 -8.19 30.04 14.94
N TYR A 87 -8.01 28.99 15.74
CA TYR A 87 -9.07 28.01 16.01
C TYR A 87 -9.71 28.30 17.36
N ILE A 88 -11.04 28.27 17.41
CA ILE A 88 -11.80 28.26 18.66
C ILE A 88 -12.47 26.91 18.76
N VAL A 89 -12.18 26.19 19.83
CA VAL A 89 -12.67 24.84 20.08
C VAL A 89 -13.29 24.74 21.46
N GLU A 90 -14.22 23.81 21.64
CA GLU A 90 -14.67 23.40 22.97
C GLU A 90 -13.46 22.86 23.75
N ALA A 91 -13.30 23.31 24.99
CA ALA A 91 -12.24 22.89 25.87
C ALA A 91 -12.59 21.51 26.41
N HIS A 92 -12.05 20.49 25.75
CA HIS A 92 -12.12 19.12 26.27
C HIS A 92 -10.99 18.86 27.27
N GLU A 93 -11.26 18.00 28.24
CA GLU A 93 -10.51 17.97 29.49
C GLU A 93 -9.05 17.53 29.36
N SER A 94 -8.68 16.75 28.33
CA SER A 94 -7.29 16.34 28.09
C SER A 94 -7.08 15.52 26.80
N CYS A 95 -5.81 15.37 26.41
CA CYS A 95 -5.32 14.39 25.46
C CYS A 95 -5.68 12.98 25.93
N ILE A 96 -6.38 12.21 25.10
CA ILE A 96 -6.87 10.87 25.47
C ILE A 96 -5.74 9.86 25.75
N ILE A 97 -4.53 10.12 25.28
CA ILE A 97 -3.37 9.25 25.51
C ILE A 97 -2.61 9.60 26.80
N CYS A 98 -2.38 10.89 27.08
CA CYS A 98 -1.45 11.28 28.15
C CYS A 98 -2.01 12.26 29.19
N GLY A 99 -3.28 12.68 29.08
CA GLY A 99 -3.90 13.58 30.07
C GLY A 99 -3.48 15.05 29.98
N ARG A 100 -2.56 15.43 29.06
CA ARG A 100 -2.15 16.83 28.87
C ARG A 100 -3.30 17.69 28.35
N LYS A 101 -3.35 18.95 28.76
CA LYS A 101 -4.40 19.92 28.37
C LYS A 101 -3.97 20.94 27.32
N ASP A 102 -2.67 21.00 27.03
CA ASP A 102 -2.06 21.97 26.13
C ASP A 102 -1.78 21.39 24.74
N GLY A 103 -1.89 22.24 23.71
CA GLY A 103 -1.60 21.87 22.32
C GLY A 103 -2.45 20.71 21.81
N LEU A 104 -3.74 20.69 22.18
CA LEU A 104 -4.71 19.67 21.79
C LEU A 104 -5.25 19.95 20.38
N PHE A 105 -5.35 18.89 19.59
CA PHE A 105 -5.97 18.90 18.27
C PHE A 105 -7.10 17.86 18.25
N PRO A 106 -8.24 18.18 17.60
CA PRO A 106 -9.32 17.23 17.46
C PRO A 106 -8.93 16.13 16.47
N VAL A 107 -9.23 14.88 16.83
CA VAL A 107 -9.15 13.70 15.97
C VAL A 107 -10.45 12.92 16.14
N GLU A 108 -11.33 13.07 15.14
CA GLU A 108 -12.73 12.63 15.20
C GLU A 108 -13.42 13.18 16.47
N GLN A 109 -13.91 12.30 17.34
CA GLN A 109 -14.59 12.65 18.59
C GLN A 109 -13.64 12.73 19.81
N THR A 110 -12.32 12.71 19.59
CA THR A 110 -11.30 12.70 20.65
C THR A 110 -10.26 13.80 20.46
N TRP A 111 -9.38 13.97 21.46
CA TRP A 111 -8.34 15.00 21.45
C TRP A 111 -6.96 14.39 21.66
N LEU A 112 -5.99 14.83 20.86
CA LEU A 112 -4.59 14.44 20.99
C LEU A 112 -3.70 15.67 21.13
N CYS A 113 -2.76 15.64 22.07
CA CYS A 113 -1.73 16.67 22.15
C CYS A 113 -0.68 16.47 21.05
N LEU A 114 -0.02 17.56 20.63
CA LEU A 114 1.03 17.53 19.60
C LEU A 114 2.11 16.47 19.86
N THR A 115 2.51 16.27 21.13
CA THR A 115 3.53 15.27 21.47
C THR A 115 3.03 13.84 21.24
N CYS A 116 1.78 13.54 21.61
CA CYS A 116 1.20 12.21 21.40
C CYS A 116 0.97 11.95 19.91
N GLN A 117 0.53 12.95 19.15
CA GLN A 117 0.41 12.85 17.70
C GLN A 117 1.78 12.57 17.05
N LYS A 118 2.83 13.32 17.40
CA LYS A 118 4.19 13.10 16.88
C LYS A 118 4.72 11.71 17.24
N ARG A 119 4.52 11.26 18.48
CA ARG A 119 4.91 9.91 18.91
C ARG A 119 4.14 8.81 18.17
N ALA A 120 2.84 9.00 17.94
CA ALA A 120 2.05 8.07 17.16
C ALA A 120 2.56 7.98 15.70
N HIS A 121 2.83 9.12 15.06
CA HIS A 121 3.40 9.15 13.71
C HIS A 121 4.77 8.47 13.66
N GLN A 122 5.66 8.77 14.61
CA GLN A 122 6.97 8.11 14.72
C GLN A 122 6.82 6.61 14.90
N SER A 123 5.94 6.16 15.80
CA SER A 123 5.70 4.74 16.04
C SER A 123 5.23 4.01 14.78
N VAL A 124 4.38 4.63 13.96
CA VAL A 124 3.95 4.04 12.68
C VAL A 124 5.12 3.98 11.70
N THR A 125 5.88 5.07 11.56
CA THR A 125 7.04 5.10 10.65
C THR A 125 8.08 4.05 11.02
N GLU A 126 8.37 3.87 12.31
CA GLU A 126 9.29 2.82 12.78
C GLU A 126 8.71 1.41 12.50
N ALA A 127 7.40 1.18 12.69
CA ALA A 127 6.79 -0.10 12.32
C ALA A 127 6.89 -0.40 10.81
N TRP A 128 6.81 0.63 9.95
CA TRP A 128 7.06 0.49 8.52
C TRP A 128 8.52 0.14 8.21
N LYS A 129 9.48 0.78 8.88
CA LYS A 129 10.90 0.47 8.74
C LYS A 129 11.17 -0.97 9.12
N ASP A 130 10.70 -1.39 10.29
CA ASP A 130 10.86 -2.74 10.82
C ASP A 130 10.30 -3.79 9.84
N GLU A 131 9.10 -3.57 9.31
CA GLU A 131 8.49 -4.50 8.34
C GLU A 131 9.24 -4.52 7.01
N LEU A 132 9.74 -3.38 6.52
CA LEU A 132 10.54 -3.32 5.29
C LEU A 132 11.90 -3.99 5.45
N HIS A 133 12.61 -3.75 6.56
CA HIS A 133 13.84 -4.44 6.90
C HIS A 133 13.61 -5.94 6.98
N ARG A 134 12.58 -6.39 7.71
CA ARG A 134 12.22 -7.81 7.81
C ARG A 134 11.95 -8.44 6.44
N LEU A 135 11.24 -7.74 5.55
CA LEU A 135 11.01 -8.22 4.18
C LEU A 135 12.30 -8.30 3.38
N TYR A 136 13.17 -7.32 3.55
CA TYR A 136 14.43 -7.26 2.84
C TYR A 136 15.44 -8.30 3.34
N ASP A 137 15.58 -8.50 4.65
CA ASP A 137 16.43 -9.54 5.24
C ASP A 137 15.98 -10.93 4.77
N ALA A 138 14.67 -11.17 4.74
CA ALA A 138 14.13 -12.40 4.17
C ALA A 138 14.50 -12.53 2.68
N TYR A 139 14.35 -11.47 1.89
CA TYR A 139 14.74 -11.48 0.49
C TYR A 139 16.23 -11.78 0.29
N ALA A 140 17.12 -11.12 1.03
CA ALA A 140 18.55 -11.32 0.97
C ALA A 140 18.91 -12.78 1.34
N GLY A 141 18.37 -13.29 2.44
CA GLY A 141 18.60 -14.69 2.84
C GLY A 141 18.13 -15.71 1.80
N HIS A 142 16.99 -15.47 1.14
CA HIS A 142 16.52 -16.32 0.04
C HIS A 142 17.40 -16.20 -1.22
N VAL A 143 17.90 -15.00 -1.51
CA VAL A 143 18.85 -14.77 -2.62
C VAL A 143 20.15 -15.52 -2.37
N ASP A 144 20.73 -15.43 -1.17
CA ASP A 144 21.97 -16.13 -0.83
C ASP A 144 21.87 -17.63 -1.03
N LYS A 145 20.77 -18.24 -0.56
CA LYS A 145 20.50 -19.67 -0.76
C LYS A 145 20.22 -20.03 -2.22
N ALA A 146 19.52 -19.16 -2.95
CA ALA A 146 19.31 -19.34 -4.38
C ALA A 146 20.63 -19.29 -5.17
N LEU A 147 21.58 -18.45 -4.74
CA LEU A 147 22.93 -18.38 -5.31
C LEU A 147 23.75 -19.64 -5.04
N GLN A 148 23.48 -20.35 -3.94
CA GLN A 148 24.11 -21.63 -3.62
C GLN A 148 23.46 -22.82 -4.35
N ALA A 149 22.32 -22.59 -5.02
CA ALA A 149 21.53 -23.63 -5.71
C ALA A 149 21.15 -24.82 -4.81
N GLU A 150 20.95 -24.57 -3.51
CA GLU A 150 20.59 -25.61 -2.54
C GLU A 150 19.15 -26.11 -2.74
N ASP A 151 18.23 -25.19 -2.99
CA ASP A 151 16.80 -25.48 -3.11
C ASP A 151 16.11 -24.50 -4.08
N LEU A 152 15.32 -25.03 -5.01
CA LEU A 152 14.53 -24.23 -5.97
C LEU A 152 13.37 -23.48 -5.29
N GLU A 153 12.93 -23.92 -4.11
CA GLU A 153 11.97 -23.17 -3.32
C GLU A 153 12.54 -21.84 -2.86
N GLU A 154 13.86 -21.74 -2.61
CA GLU A 154 14.50 -20.47 -2.25
C GLU A 154 14.49 -19.49 -3.43
N VAL A 155 14.59 -19.98 -4.67
CA VAL A 155 14.34 -19.16 -5.89
C VAL A 155 12.90 -18.64 -5.91
N HIS A 156 11.92 -19.47 -5.54
CA HIS A 156 10.53 -19.06 -5.45
C HIS A 156 10.30 -17.98 -4.38
N GLN A 157 10.88 -18.17 -3.19
CA GLN A 157 10.74 -17.25 -2.07
C GLN A 157 11.45 -15.92 -2.36
N ALA A 158 12.69 -15.94 -2.87
CA ALA A 158 13.38 -14.73 -3.34
C ALA A 158 12.54 -13.97 -4.36
N ARG A 159 11.98 -14.68 -5.36
CA ARG A 159 11.12 -14.07 -6.40
C ARG A 159 9.88 -13.43 -5.79
N THR A 160 9.25 -14.08 -4.82
CA THR A 160 8.00 -13.62 -4.20
C THR A 160 8.25 -12.44 -3.26
N THR A 161 9.26 -12.53 -2.40
CA THR A 161 9.63 -11.45 -1.47
C THR A 161 10.14 -10.22 -2.22
N GLY A 162 10.96 -10.38 -3.25
CA GLY A 162 11.36 -9.26 -4.12
C GLY A 162 10.18 -8.59 -4.83
N ARG A 163 9.15 -9.36 -5.25
CA ARG A 163 7.89 -8.77 -5.77
C ARG A 163 7.15 -7.95 -4.72
N ARG A 164 7.14 -8.41 -3.46
CA ARG A 164 6.48 -7.69 -2.34
C ARG A 164 7.18 -6.37 -2.06
N ILE A 165 8.51 -6.36 -1.95
CA ILE A 165 9.30 -5.14 -1.78
C ILE A 165 8.98 -4.15 -2.91
N ARG A 166 9.05 -4.60 -4.17
CA ARG A 166 8.70 -3.75 -5.33
C ARG A 166 7.29 -3.18 -5.27
N ALA A 167 6.32 -3.96 -4.81
CA ALA A 167 4.95 -3.50 -4.68
C ALA A 167 4.86 -2.38 -3.63
N VAL A 168 5.52 -2.54 -2.48
CA VAL A 168 5.51 -1.54 -1.39
C VAL A 168 6.21 -0.25 -1.84
N LEU A 169 7.40 -0.35 -2.47
CA LEU A 169 8.11 0.83 -2.96
C LEU A 169 7.28 1.63 -3.98
N LYS A 170 6.59 0.93 -4.90
CA LYS A 170 5.67 1.59 -5.85
C LYS A 170 4.46 2.20 -5.16
N PHE A 171 3.92 1.51 -4.15
CA PHE A 171 2.84 2.02 -3.32
C PHE A 171 3.26 3.30 -2.58
N LEU A 172 4.53 3.43 -2.22
CA LEU A 172 5.11 4.67 -1.67
C LEU A 172 5.48 5.71 -2.74
N GLY A 173 5.05 5.53 -3.99
CA GLY A 173 5.23 6.51 -5.07
C GLY A 173 6.59 6.43 -5.77
N MET A 174 7.43 5.42 -5.48
CA MET A 174 8.70 5.25 -6.17
C MET A 174 8.47 4.94 -7.66
N LYS A 175 9.06 5.77 -8.54
CA LYS A 175 8.92 5.65 -9.99
C LYS A 175 9.66 4.42 -10.53
N ASN A 176 9.15 3.82 -11.62
CA ASN A 176 9.78 2.65 -12.26
C ASN A 176 11.22 2.89 -12.74
N SER A 177 11.63 4.15 -12.94
CA SER A 177 12.99 4.55 -13.32
C SER A 177 13.96 4.61 -12.14
N HIS A 178 13.48 4.48 -10.89
CA HIS A 178 14.32 4.52 -9.72
C HIS A 178 15.31 3.33 -9.72
N PRO A 179 16.60 3.54 -9.41
CA PRO A 179 17.62 2.48 -9.44
C PRO A 179 17.22 1.22 -8.65
N LEU A 180 16.72 1.37 -7.42
CA LEU A 180 16.27 0.23 -6.59
C LEU A 180 15.19 -0.62 -7.28
N LEU A 181 14.17 0.02 -7.87
CA LEU A 181 13.09 -0.69 -8.56
C LEU A 181 13.57 -1.35 -9.85
N LYS A 182 14.56 -0.75 -10.53
CA LYS A 182 15.19 -1.32 -11.72
C LYS A 182 15.97 -2.58 -11.35
N THR A 183 16.86 -2.52 -10.37
CA THR A 183 17.62 -3.67 -9.89
C THR A 183 16.71 -4.80 -9.41
N LEU A 184 15.69 -4.50 -8.59
CA LEU A 184 14.70 -5.50 -8.16
C LEU A 184 13.91 -6.10 -9.34
N LYS A 185 13.66 -5.33 -10.41
CA LYS A 185 12.99 -5.83 -11.63
C LYS A 185 13.89 -6.76 -12.43
N GLU A 186 15.17 -6.44 -12.53
CA GLU A 186 16.18 -7.26 -13.21
C GLU A 186 16.38 -8.58 -12.45
N ALA A 187 16.62 -8.51 -11.14
CA ALA A 187 16.73 -9.70 -10.28
C ALA A 187 15.47 -10.57 -10.36
N HIS A 188 14.30 -9.94 -10.35
CA HIS A 188 13.03 -10.64 -10.54
C HIS A 188 12.91 -11.38 -11.88
N THR A 189 13.52 -10.83 -12.94
CA THR A 189 13.52 -11.42 -14.28
C THR A 189 14.39 -12.68 -14.30
N GLU A 190 15.58 -12.61 -13.70
CA GLU A 190 16.49 -13.75 -13.63
C GLU A 190 15.94 -14.89 -12.77
N LEU A 191 15.50 -14.58 -11.55
CA LEU A 191 14.78 -15.54 -10.70
C LEU A 191 13.55 -16.11 -11.42
N GLY A 192 12.92 -15.30 -12.27
CA GLY A 192 11.73 -15.70 -13.00
C GLY A 192 11.97 -16.76 -14.05
N ARG A 193 13.10 -16.70 -14.76
CA ARG A 193 13.49 -17.67 -15.78
C ARG A 193 13.66 -19.07 -15.20
N VAL A 194 14.23 -19.18 -14.01
CA VAL A 194 14.41 -20.46 -13.30
C VAL A 194 13.08 -20.93 -12.73
N ARG A 195 12.35 -20.09 -11.99
CA ARG A 195 11.06 -20.47 -11.38
C ARG A 195 10.01 -20.91 -12.39
N GLU A 196 9.93 -20.26 -13.56
CA GLU A 196 9.01 -20.68 -14.63
C GLU A 196 9.41 -22.01 -15.26
N ALA A 197 10.69 -22.38 -15.22
CA ALA A 197 11.12 -23.69 -15.67
C ALA A 197 10.84 -24.77 -14.63
N ASP A 198 11.07 -24.47 -13.37
CA ASP A 198 10.81 -25.32 -12.22
C ASP A 198 9.32 -25.70 -12.08
N VAL A 199 8.42 -24.70 -12.00
CA VAL A 199 6.97 -24.93 -11.92
C VAL A 199 6.47 -25.79 -13.08
N ARG A 200 6.98 -25.53 -14.28
CA ARG A 200 6.61 -26.31 -15.47
C ARG A 200 7.09 -27.75 -15.38
N THR A 201 8.32 -27.98 -14.92
CA THR A 201 8.89 -29.32 -14.76
C THR A 201 8.05 -30.12 -13.76
N ALA A 202 7.71 -29.53 -12.61
CA ALA A 202 6.84 -30.18 -11.63
C ALA A 202 5.47 -30.57 -12.24
N LEU A 203 4.82 -29.67 -12.97
CA LEU A 203 3.54 -29.98 -13.64
C LEU A 203 3.65 -31.10 -14.70
N LEU A 204 4.82 -31.27 -15.33
CA LEU A 204 5.04 -32.33 -16.30
C LEU A 204 5.27 -33.68 -15.59
N GLU A 205 5.99 -33.67 -14.47
CA GLU A 205 6.32 -34.86 -13.67
C GLU A 205 5.12 -35.44 -12.92
N GLU A 206 4.11 -34.62 -12.63
CA GLU A 206 2.83 -35.07 -12.04
C GLU A 206 1.97 -35.90 -13.02
N ARG A 207 2.32 -35.96 -14.31
CA ARG A 207 1.50 -36.61 -15.35
C ARG A 207 2.07 -37.97 -15.79
N GLU A 208 1.18 -38.91 -16.05
CA GLU A 208 1.54 -40.27 -16.45
C GLU A 208 1.58 -40.45 -17.97
N GLY A 209 2.62 -41.12 -18.47
CA GLY A 209 2.72 -41.57 -19.86
C GLY A 209 4.03 -41.18 -20.53
N GLU A 210 4.46 -41.97 -21.53
CA GLU A 210 5.77 -41.83 -22.17
C GLU A 210 6.02 -40.43 -22.77
N ALA A 211 4.99 -39.81 -23.35
CA ALA A 211 5.10 -38.47 -23.90
C ALA A 211 5.26 -37.38 -22.83
N TRP A 212 4.63 -37.55 -21.66
CA TRP A 212 4.79 -36.64 -20.53
C TRP A 212 6.17 -36.76 -19.93
N GLU A 213 6.67 -37.99 -19.74
CA GLU A 213 8.03 -38.26 -19.24
C GLU A 213 9.11 -37.63 -20.14
N LYS A 214 9.02 -37.83 -21.46
CA LYS A 214 9.94 -37.19 -22.43
C LYS A 214 9.92 -35.66 -22.32
N ALA A 215 8.74 -35.07 -22.08
CA ALA A 215 8.60 -33.63 -21.92
C ALA A 215 9.20 -33.15 -20.59
N ALA A 216 9.00 -33.90 -19.50
CA ALA A 216 9.53 -33.63 -18.18
C ALA A 216 11.05 -33.64 -18.18
N VAL A 217 11.68 -34.70 -18.70
CA VAL A 217 13.14 -34.81 -18.85
C VAL A 217 13.71 -33.61 -19.60
N PHE A 218 13.12 -33.26 -20.74
CA PHE A 218 13.54 -32.10 -21.53
C PHE A 218 13.36 -30.77 -20.77
N SER A 219 12.26 -30.59 -20.03
CA SER A 219 12.06 -29.38 -19.21
C SER A 219 13.08 -29.29 -18.08
N ARG A 220 13.45 -30.42 -17.46
CA ARG A 220 14.44 -30.51 -16.39
C ARG A 220 15.84 -30.14 -16.87
N GLU A 221 16.26 -30.61 -18.04
CA GLU A 221 17.53 -30.19 -18.67
C GLU A 221 17.56 -28.66 -18.90
N GLN A 222 16.46 -28.09 -19.40
CA GLN A 222 16.35 -26.64 -19.62
C GLN A 222 16.33 -25.83 -18.32
N LEU A 223 15.85 -26.41 -17.22
CA LEU A 223 15.89 -25.79 -15.90
C LEU A 223 17.34 -25.72 -15.39
N TYR A 224 18.04 -26.85 -15.34
CA TYR A 224 19.42 -26.90 -14.86
C TYR A 224 20.37 -26.04 -15.70
N SER A 225 20.14 -25.95 -17.01
CA SER A 225 20.96 -25.07 -17.87
C SER A 225 20.79 -23.58 -17.59
N ARG A 226 19.74 -23.15 -16.85
CA ARG A 226 19.48 -21.73 -16.53
C ARG A 226 20.06 -21.30 -15.20
N ILE A 227 20.32 -22.23 -14.28
CA ILE A 227 20.75 -21.93 -12.92
C ILE A 227 22.08 -21.15 -12.92
N PRO A 228 23.14 -21.54 -13.65
CA PRO A 228 24.40 -20.81 -13.63
C PRO A 228 24.27 -19.35 -14.06
N GLY A 229 23.51 -19.09 -15.13
CA GLY A 229 23.27 -17.72 -15.61
C GLY A 229 22.46 -16.90 -14.62
N MET A 230 21.48 -17.50 -13.94
CA MET A 230 20.77 -16.82 -12.85
C MET A 230 21.71 -16.48 -11.70
N GLN A 231 22.58 -17.41 -11.28
CA GLN A 231 23.51 -17.19 -10.17
C GLN A 231 24.47 -16.03 -10.47
N GLU A 232 25.07 -16.03 -11.67
CA GLU A 232 26.00 -15.00 -12.11
C GLU A 232 25.33 -13.61 -12.10
N GLU A 233 24.22 -13.46 -12.82
CA GLU A 233 23.51 -12.17 -12.93
C GLU A 233 22.95 -11.69 -11.59
N LEU A 234 22.37 -12.60 -10.79
CA LEU A 234 21.77 -12.24 -9.51
C LEU A 234 22.82 -11.74 -8.51
N SER A 235 24.01 -12.34 -8.49
CA SER A 235 25.13 -11.91 -7.64
C SER A 235 25.66 -10.51 -7.97
N GLN A 236 25.54 -10.10 -9.24
CA GLN A 236 25.92 -8.77 -9.68
C GLN A 236 24.85 -7.73 -9.35
N LEU A 237 23.58 -8.13 -9.41
CA LEU A 237 22.44 -7.23 -9.17
C LEU A 237 22.19 -6.98 -7.69
N VAL A 238 22.19 -8.04 -6.88
CA VAL A 238 21.92 -7.98 -5.44
C VAL A 238 23.24 -8.06 -4.70
N ASN A 239 23.98 -6.95 -4.75
CA ASN A 239 25.30 -6.80 -4.17
C ASN A 239 25.29 -5.79 -3.01
N GLU A 240 26.45 -5.59 -2.37
CA GLU A 240 26.63 -4.65 -1.25
C GLU A 240 26.17 -3.21 -1.56
N THR A 241 26.37 -2.74 -2.80
CA THR A 241 25.89 -1.40 -3.21
C THR A 241 24.37 -1.34 -3.21
N PHE A 242 23.69 -2.37 -3.72
CA PHE A 242 22.23 -2.46 -3.67
C PHE A 242 21.73 -2.53 -2.23
N HIS A 243 22.39 -3.32 -1.39
CA HIS A 243 22.07 -3.47 0.03
C HIS A 243 22.12 -2.12 0.75
N GLN A 244 23.22 -1.39 0.62
CA GLN A 244 23.39 -0.06 1.22
C GLN A 244 22.39 0.95 0.68
N ALA A 245 22.10 0.93 -0.62
CA ALA A 245 21.14 1.84 -1.23
C ALA A 245 19.71 1.62 -0.71
N LEU A 246 19.29 0.36 -0.55
CA LEU A 246 17.96 0.06 -0.03
C LEU A 246 17.85 0.39 1.46
N SER A 247 18.86 0.03 2.27
CA SER A 247 18.87 0.36 3.70
C SER A 247 18.86 1.88 3.93
N ARG A 248 19.65 2.64 3.16
CA ARG A 248 19.65 4.10 3.22
C ARG A 248 18.27 4.67 2.89
N TRP A 249 17.64 4.16 1.83
CA TRP A 249 16.30 4.60 1.45
C TRP A 249 15.27 4.34 2.55
N ILE A 250 15.32 3.17 3.20
CA ILE A 250 14.43 2.82 4.32
C ILE A 250 14.65 3.77 5.51
N GLU A 251 15.89 4.15 5.81
CA GLU A 251 16.16 5.02 6.96
C GLU A 251 15.89 6.50 6.71
N GLU A 252 16.26 7.01 5.54
CA GLU A 252 16.32 8.44 5.27
C GLU A 252 15.12 8.95 4.45
N GLU A 253 14.60 8.14 3.53
CA GLU A 253 13.58 8.59 2.56
C GLU A 253 12.17 8.08 2.87
N LEU A 254 12.05 6.92 3.52
CA LEU A 254 10.77 6.32 3.88
C LEU A 254 9.86 7.25 4.70
N PRO A 255 10.33 7.99 5.73
CA PRO A 255 9.45 8.83 6.54
C PRO A 255 8.68 9.83 5.68
N GLU A 256 9.38 10.52 4.78
CA GLU A 256 8.79 11.49 3.86
C GLU A 256 7.92 10.81 2.81
N ALA A 257 8.35 9.68 2.24
CA ALA A 257 7.55 8.94 1.26
C ALA A 257 6.22 8.46 1.85
N ARG A 258 6.23 7.99 3.10
CA ARG A 258 5.04 7.53 3.82
C ARG A 258 4.10 8.69 4.15
N HIS A 259 4.63 9.85 4.52
CA HIS A 259 3.80 11.04 4.79
C HIS A 259 2.98 11.53 3.58
N ARG A 260 3.37 11.16 2.35
CA ARG A 260 2.70 11.58 1.11
C ARG A 260 1.61 10.62 0.65
N VAL A 261 1.38 9.51 1.36
CA VAL A 261 0.44 8.47 0.97
C VAL A 261 -0.62 8.33 2.04
N ASP A 262 -1.88 8.54 1.65
CA ASP A 262 -3.01 8.00 2.38
C ASP A 262 -3.15 6.52 2.00
N GLU A 263 -2.90 5.63 2.95
CA GLU A 263 -2.85 4.20 2.67
C GLU A 263 -4.22 3.62 2.28
N GLN A 264 -5.30 4.15 2.86
CA GLN A 264 -6.66 3.68 2.63
C GLN A 264 -7.14 4.13 1.25
N GLU A 265 -7.04 5.42 0.95
CA GLU A 265 -7.42 6.00 -0.34
C GLU A 265 -6.69 5.29 -1.48
N LYS A 266 -5.37 5.09 -1.34
CA LYS A 266 -4.57 4.42 -2.36
C LYS A 266 -4.94 2.95 -2.55
N LEU A 267 -5.35 2.24 -1.51
CA LEU A 267 -5.82 0.86 -1.64
C LEU A 267 -7.16 0.81 -2.36
N GLU A 268 -8.08 1.72 -2.06
CA GLU A 268 -9.37 1.86 -2.74
C GLU A 268 -9.20 2.15 -4.24
N GLU A 269 -8.23 2.99 -4.62
CA GLU A 269 -7.87 3.22 -6.03
C GLU A 269 -7.43 1.93 -6.73
N GLU A 270 -6.60 1.12 -6.07
CA GLU A 270 -6.09 -0.15 -6.61
C GLU A 270 -7.19 -1.22 -6.69
N GLU A 271 -8.15 -1.19 -5.78
CA GLU A 271 -9.37 -2.01 -5.83
C GLU A 271 -10.28 -1.60 -6.98
N ALA A 272 -10.49 -0.31 -7.18
CA ALA A 272 -11.25 0.19 -8.32
C ALA A 272 -10.63 -0.22 -9.66
N VAL A 273 -9.29 -0.26 -9.77
CA VAL A 273 -8.59 -0.79 -10.94
C VAL A 273 -8.85 -2.29 -11.12
N LEU A 274 -8.87 -3.07 -10.02
CA LEU A 274 -9.22 -4.49 -10.10
C LEU A 274 -10.65 -4.67 -10.60
N ASP A 275 -11.61 -3.93 -10.06
CA ASP A 275 -13.01 -3.98 -10.48
C ASP A 275 -13.17 -3.67 -11.96
N GLN A 276 -12.40 -2.71 -12.50
CA GLN A 276 -12.37 -2.45 -13.95
C GLN A 276 -11.89 -3.67 -14.75
N TYR A 277 -10.82 -4.32 -14.32
CA TYR A 277 -10.33 -5.54 -14.98
C TYR A 277 -11.33 -6.70 -14.89
N VAL A 278 -12.03 -6.84 -13.76
CA VAL A 278 -13.07 -7.86 -13.57
C VAL A 278 -14.25 -7.61 -14.50
N ARG A 279 -14.71 -6.36 -14.63
CA ARG A 279 -15.82 -6.01 -15.54
C ARG A 279 -15.48 -6.20 -17.01
N GLN A 280 -14.21 -6.05 -17.38
CA GLN A 280 -13.72 -6.30 -18.75
C GLN A 280 -13.53 -7.79 -19.04
N PHE A 281 -13.43 -8.62 -18.00
CA PHE A 281 -13.22 -10.04 -18.16
C PHE A 281 -14.50 -10.74 -18.63
N ASP A 282 -14.47 -11.18 -19.89
CA ASP A 282 -15.47 -12.11 -20.41
C ASP A 282 -15.06 -13.56 -20.09
N LYS A 283 -15.98 -14.31 -19.49
CA LYS A 283 -15.82 -15.73 -19.15
C LYS A 283 -15.58 -16.61 -20.38
N ASP A 284 -15.81 -16.10 -21.59
CA ASP A 284 -15.58 -16.81 -22.86
C ASP A 284 -14.12 -16.84 -23.35
N GLY A 285 -13.16 -16.40 -22.52
CA GLY A 285 -11.76 -16.79 -22.65
C GLY A 285 -10.78 -15.69 -23.03
N ASP A 286 -11.02 -14.46 -22.54
CA ASP A 286 -10.00 -13.40 -22.57
C ASP A 286 -8.91 -13.67 -21.52
N TRP A 287 -7.83 -14.31 -21.97
CA TRP A 287 -6.69 -14.67 -21.12
C TRP A 287 -5.86 -13.47 -20.68
N ASP A 288 -5.86 -12.40 -21.46
CA ASP A 288 -5.09 -11.20 -21.14
C ASP A 288 -5.78 -10.43 -20.02
N ALA A 289 -7.12 -10.30 -20.09
CA ALA A 289 -7.93 -9.76 -19.00
C ALA A 289 -7.75 -10.58 -17.69
N LEU A 290 -7.81 -11.91 -17.77
CA LEU A 290 -7.61 -12.78 -16.60
C LEU A 290 -6.20 -12.62 -15.98
N HIS A 291 -5.19 -12.41 -16.82
CA HIS A 291 -3.82 -12.15 -16.36
C HIS A 291 -3.69 -10.82 -15.64
N ASP A 292 -4.41 -9.78 -16.09
CA ASP A 292 -4.40 -8.47 -15.44
C ASP A 292 -5.16 -8.50 -14.11
N VAL A 293 -6.31 -9.17 -14.02
CA VAL A 293 -7.00 -9.49 -12.75
C VAL A 293 -6.03 -10.19 -11.78
N ARG A 294 -5.26 -11.17 -12.26
CA ARG A 294 -4.26 -11.89 -11.43
C ARG A 294 -3.14 -10.98 -10.93
N LYS A 295 -2.59 -10.12 -11.79
CA LYS A 295 -1.50 -9.18 -11.41
C LYS A 295 -1.99 -8.22 -10.35
N GLN A 296 -3.18 -7.65 -10.55
CA GLN A 296 -3.75 -6.67 -9.66
C GLN A 296 -4.15 -7.30 -8.32
N SER A 297 -4.77 -8.49 -8.34
CA SER A 297 -5.05 -9.28 -7.11
C SER A 297 -3.77 -9.58 -6.31
N LYS A 298 -2.66 -9.94 -6.98
CA LYS A 298 -1.37 -10.15 -6.30
C LYS A 298 -0.86 -8.87 -5.65
N LYS A 299 -0.98 -7.73 -6.33
CA LYS A 299 -0.57 -6.43 -5.81
C LYS A 299 -1.35 -6.08 -4.54
N LEU A 300 -2.68 -6.11 -4.60
CA LEU A 300 -3.56 -5.87 -3.45
C LEU A 300 -3.26 -6.82 -2.29
N ARG A 301 -3.14 -8.13 -2.57
CA ARG A 301 -2.74 -9.12 -1.55
C ARG A 301 -1.44 -8.73 -0.84
N TYR A 302 -0.42 -8.30 -1.58
CA TYR A 302 0.85 -7.92 -0.98
C TYR A 302 0.73 -6.66 -0.13
N MET A 303 -0.06 -5.68 -0.55
CA MET A 303 -0.28 -4.46 0.22
C MET A 303 -1.06 -4.74 1.49
N TYR A 304 -2.18 -5.47 1.41
CA TYR A 304 -2.94 -5.89 2.59
C TYR A 304 -2.13 -6.75 3.56
N GLN A 305 -1.27 -7.63 3.05
CA GLN A 305 -0.38 -8.42 3.90
C GLN A 305 0.69 -7.54 4.58
N PHE A 306 1.21 -6.52 3.90
CA PHE A 306 2.15 -5.57 4.47
C PHE A 306 1.48 -4.71 5.55
N MET A 307 0.34 -4.08 5.23
CA MET A 307 -0.47 -3.31 6.18
C MET A 307 -0.93 -4.16 7.36
N GLY A 308 -1.24 -5.43 7.14
CA GLY A 308 -1.59 -6.34 8.23
C GLY A 308 -0.46 -6.63 9.22
N ASN A 309 0.80 -6.52 8.78
CA ASN A 309 1.95 -6.67 9.68
C ASN A 309 2.29 -5.36 10.41
N VAL A 310 2.01 -4.21 9.78
CA VAL A 310 2.24 -2.88 10.38
C VAL A 310 1.12 -2.49 11.35
N TYR A 311 -0.13 -2.62 10.92
CA TYR A 311 -1.32 -2.09 11.61
C TYR A 311 -2.17 -3.17 12.30
N GLY A 312 -2.01 -4.44 11.93
CA GLY A 312 -2.71 -5.57 12.57
C GLY A 312 -3.87 -6.19 11.76
N GLY A 313 -4.79 -6.85 12.48
CA GLY A 313 -5.61 -7.95 11.95
C GLY A 313 -6.61 -7.61 10.84
N SER A 314 -7.29 -6.46 10.88
CA SER A 314 -8.36 -6.12 9.92
C SER A 314 -7.87 -6.12 8.46
N TRP A 315 -6.70 -5.53 8.22
CA TRP A 315 -6.03 -5.50 6.91
C TRP A 315 -5.68 -6.89 6.39
N LYS A 316 -5.26 -7.79 7.30
CA LYS A 316 -4.91 -9.17 6.94
C LYS A 316 -6.13 -9.96 6.48
N GLU A 317 -7.30 -9.69 7.06
CA GLU A 317 -8.57 -10.30 6.66
C GLU A 317 -9.00 -9.85 5.27
N GLN A 318 -8.92 -8.55 4.97
CA GLN A 318 -9.19 -8.01 3.62
C GLN A 318 -8.30 -8.67 2.56
N GLY A 319 -7.03 -8.92 2.88
CA GLY A 319 -6.09 -9.62 1.98
C GLY A 319 -6.47 -11.07 1.62
N LYS A 320 -7.35 -11.74 2.38
CA LYS A 320 -7.67 -13.16 2.16
C LYS A 320 -8.41 -13.40 0.86
N GLN A 321 -9.30 -12.50 0.45
CA GLN A 321 -10.08 -12.67 -0.78
C GLN A 321 -9.18 -12.71 -2.02
N TYR A 322 -8.22 -11.78 -2.13
CA TYR A 322 -7.28 -11.74 -3.24
C TYR A 322 -6.37 -12.97 -3.29
N LYS A 323 -6.06 -13.56 -2.13
CA LYS A 323 -5.32 -14.83 -2.07
C LYS A 323 -6.13 -15.99 -2.65
N ARG A 324 -7.46 -16.02 -2.43
CA ARG A 324 -8.34 -17.04 -3.03
C ARG A 324 -8.37 -16.88 -4.55
N TRP A 325 -8.69 -15.68 -5.05
CA TRP A 325 -8.71 -15.40 -6.49
C TRP A 325 -7.37 -15.69 -7.16
N GLN A 326 -6.26 -15.27 -6.54
CA GLN A 326 -4.92 -15.58 -7.05
C GLN A 326 -4.68 -17.09 -7.21
N ARG A 327 -5.13 -17.93 -6.26
CA ARG A 327 -4.95 -19.38 -6.33
C ARG A 327 -5.73 -19.98 -7.50
N SER A 328 -7.01 -19.62 -7.63
CA SER A 328 -7.87 -20.06 -8.72
C SER A 328 -7.28 -19.70 -10.09
N ILE A 329 -6.87 -18.43 -10.26
CA ILE A 329 -6.29 -17.94 -11.51
C ILE A 329 -4.87 -18.49 -11.73
N GLY A 330 -4.15 -18.83 -10.66
CA GLY A 330 -2.81 -19.41 -10.70
C GLY A 330 -2.77 -20.71 -11.49
N VAL A 331 -3.66 -21.65 -11.19
CA VAL A 331 -3.74 -22.95 -11.87
C VAL A 331 -3.96 -22.76 -13.38
N ILE A 332 -4.88 -21.87 -13.75
CA ILE A 332 -5.20 -21.59 -15.16
C ILE A 332 -4.00 -21.00 -15.90
N ASN A 333 -3.28 -20.07 -15.25
CA ASN A 333 -2.07 -19.47 -15.81
C ASN A 333 -0.99 -20.51 -16.04
N ASP A 334 -0.76 -21.41 -15.08
CA ASP A 334 0.32 -22.38 -15.16
C ASP A 334 0.03 -23.43 -16.26
N LEU A 335 -1.24 -23.82 -16.44
CA LEU A 335 -1.69 -24.61 -17.60
C LEU A 335 -1.51 -23.85 -18.93
N ASN A 336 -1.78 -22.54 -18.97
CA ASN A 336 -1.55 -21.74 -20.16
C ASN A 336 -0.05 -21.65 -20.52
N GLU A 337 0.82 -21.43 -19.54
CA GLU A 337 2.28 -21.42 -19.73
C GLU A 337 2.78 -22.76 -20.26
N LEU A 338 2.28 -23.87 -19.71
CA LEU A 338 2.61 -25.21 -20.18
C LEU A 338 2.15 -25.45 -21.63
N HIS A 339 0.93 -25.03 -21.98
CA HIS A 339 0.43 -25.10 -23.35
C HIS A 339 1.32 -24.30 -24.33
N GLN A 340 1.77 -23.09 -23.95
CA GLN A 340 2.67 -22.28 -24.76
C GLN A 340 4.07 -22.89 -24.89
N PHE A 341 4.58 -23.53 -23.83
CA PHE A 341 5.83 -24.27 -23.88
C PHE A 341 5.78 -25.39 -24.92
N LEU A 342 4.73 -26.21 -24.89
CA LEU A 342 4.53 -27.27 -25.88
C LEU A 342 4.38 -26.71 -27.30
N LYS A 343 3.79 -25.52 -27.46
CA LYS A 343 3.62 -24.87 -28.78
C LYS A 343 4.95 -24.34 -29.35
N SER A 344 5.75 -23.65 -28.55
CA SER A 344 6.93 -22.90 -29.01
C SER A 344 8.15 -23.75 -29.36
N ARG A 345 8.27 -24.98 -28.83
CA ARG A 345 9.52 -25.77 -28.90
C ARG A 345 9.64 -26.73 -30.09
N GLY A 346 8.66 -26.72 -31.01
CA GLY A 346 8.82 -27.03 -32.43
C GLY A 346 9.86 -28.10 -32.80
N LYS A 347 11.08 -27.65 -33.11
CA LYS A 347 12.19 -28.46 -33.65
C LYS A 347 13.20 -28.96 -32.59
N LYS A 348 13.18 -28.41 -31.37
CA LYS A 348 14.14 -28.76 -30.30
C LYS A 348 13.57 -29.72 -29.25
N SER A 349 12.26 -29.98 -29.30
CA SER A 349 11.57 -30.87 -28.38
C SER A 349 11.76 -32.33 -28.80
N PRO A 350 11.96 -33.26 -27.85
CA PRO A 350 12.07 -34.70 -28.14
C PRO A 350 10.72 -35.33 -28.54
N LEU A 351 9.62 -34.58 -28.47
CA LEU A 351 8.29 -35.07 -28.81
C LEU A 351 8.04 -35.03 -30.32
N SER A 352 7.45 -36.10 -30.83
CA SER A 352 6.86 -36.12 -32.17
C SER A 352 5.73 -35.08 -32.29
N LYS A 353 5.42 -34.69 -33.54
CA LYS A 353 4.31 -33.77 -33.82
C LYS A 353 2.96 -34.30 -33.31
N LYS A 354 2.76 -35.63 -33.35
CA LYS A 354 1.54 -36.29 -32.89
C LYS A 354 1.41 -36.25 -31.37
N GLU A 355 2.46 -36.66 -30.63
CA GLU A 355 2.51 -36.61 -29.16
C GLU A 355 2.22 -35.18 -28.68
N ARG A 356 2.95 -34.20 -29.19
CA ARG A 356 2.79 -32.79 -28.81
C ARG A 356 1.37 -32.27 -29.01
N LYS A 357 0.72 -32.61 -30.14
CA LYS A 357 -0.65 -32.20 -30.42
C LYS A 357 -1.63 -32.84 -29.43
N ALA A 358 -1.40 -34.09 -29.04
CA ALA A 358 -2.22 -34.77 -28.04
C ALA A 358 -2.12 -34.07 -26.67
N LEU A 359 -0.91 -33.86 -26.16
CA LEU A 359 -0.69 -33.16 -24.87
C LEU A 359 -1.30 -31.75 -24.87
N GLN A 360 -1.18 -31.01 -25.98
CA GLN A 360 -1.81 -29.69 -26.11
C GLN A 360 -3.33 -29.72 -26.00
N GLN A 361 -4.00 -30.73 -26.57
CA GLN A 361 -5.46 -30.84 -26.46
C GLN A 361 -5.89 -31.20 -25.03
N GLU A 362 -5.12 -32.04 -24.36
CA GLU A 362 -5.34 -32.41 -22.95
C GLU A 362 -5.26 -31.17 -22.04
N ILE A 363 -4.18 -30.40 -22.12
CA ILE A 363 -4.04 -29.15 -21.35
C ILE A 363 -5.12 -28.13 -21.70
N LYS A 364 -5.52 -28.04 -22.97
CA LYS A 364 -6.61 -27.14 -23.38
C LYS A 364 -7.94 -27.53 -22.73
N LYS A 365 -8.20 -28.84 -22.57
CA LYS A 365 -9.37 -29.36 -21.87
C LYS A 365 -9.29 -29.06 -20.37
N GLU A 366 -8.17 -29.39 -19.72
CA GLU A 366 -7.92 -29.09 -18.30
C GLU A 366 -8.10 -27.61 -17.99
N ARG A 367 -7.54 -26.73 -18.83
CA ARG A 367 -7.63 -25.28 -18.64
C ARG A 367 -9.07 -24.76 -18.72
N ARG A 368 -9.88 -25.31 -19.62
CA ARG A 368 -11.31 -24.97 -19.72
C ARG A 368 -12.07 -25.43 -18.47
N GLU A 369 -11.72 -26.58 -17.93
CA GLU A 369 -12.33 -27.10 -16.71
C GLU A 369 -11.93 -26.27 -15.49
N ALA A 370 -10.63 -25.96 -15.35
CA ALA A 370 -10.13 -25.09 -14.30
C ALA A 370 -10.79 -23.70 -14.34
N LEU A 371 -11.05 -23.15 -15.54
CA LEU A 371 -11.76 -21.88 -15.69
C LEU A 371 -13.21 -21.96 -15.17
N LYS A 372 -13.92 -23.06 -15.42
CA LYS A 372 -15.30 -23.25 -14.92
C LYS A 372 -15.36 -23.40 -13.40
N GLN A 373 -14.32 -23.97 -12.80
CA GLN A 373 -14.25 -24.22 -11.36
C GLN A 373 -13.61 -23.07 -10.58
N ALA A 374 -13.06 -22.07 -11.28
CA ALA A 374 -12.35 -20.99 -10.64
C ALA A 374 -13.29 -20.10 -9.82
N ASP A 375 -12.95 -19.95 -8.54
CA ASP A 375 -13.50 -18.91 -7.67
C ASP A 375 -12.92 -17.56 -8.13
N LEU A 376 -13.65 -16.90 -9.02
CA LEU A 376 -13.33 -15.60 -9.61
C LEU A 376 -14.23 -14.52 -8.99
N PRO A 377 -13.78 -13.26 -8.92
CA PRO A 377 -14.64 -12.15 -8.55
C PRO A 377 -15.92 -12.13 -9.41
N ASP A 378 -17.06 -11.84 -8.78
CA ASP A 378 -18.31 -11.62 -9.49
C ASP A 378 -18.18 -10.34 -10.33
N ALA A 379 -18.52 -10.44 -11.63
CA ALA A 379 -18.43 -9.34 -12.59
C ALA A 379 -19.67 -8.44 -12.57
#